data_AF-A0A645J682-F1
#
_entry.id   AF-A0A645J682-F1
#
_cell.length_a   1.000
_cell.length_b   1.000
_cell.length_c   1.000
_cell.angle_alpha   90.00
_cell.angle_beta   90.00
_cell.angle_gamma   90.00
#
_symmetry.space_group_name_H-M   'P 1'
#
loop_
_entity.id
_entity.type
_entity.pdbx_description
1 polymer ?
#
loop_
_entity_poly.entity_id
_entity_poly.type
_entity_poly.pdbx_seq_one_letter_code
_entity_poly.pdbx_strand_id
1 'polypeptide(L)'
;MYVIENAKLDPENSKNELNSAYLKLAGIKLDTKKYKEIIDKVGKEWLELFPENNEYAHLFLAIAYQASEDAANACKHYREVLKINPNNKTAKDNLKKIGC
;
A
#
# COMPACT_ATOMS: atom_id res chain seq x y z
N MET A 1 -17.93 2.34 -3.01
CA MET A 1 -17.51 2.13 -1.60
C MET A 1 -18.27 0.99 -0.92
N TYR A 2 -19.42 0.55 -1.45
CA TYR A 2 -20.25 -0.56 -0.94
C TYR A 2 -19.50 -1.90 -0.72
N VAL A 3 -18.57 -2.27 -1.60
CA VAL A 3 -17.82 -3.54 -1.50
C VAL A 3 -16.89 -3.58 -0.28
N ILE A 4 -16.22 -2.47 0.03
CA ILE A 4 -15.31 -2.40 1.19
C ILE A 4 -16.11 -2.43 2.49
N GLU A 5 -17.24 -1.71 2.56
CA GLU A 5 -18.09 -1.70 3.76
C GLU A 5 -18.67 -3.08 4.05
N ASN A 6 -19.18 -3.80 3.05
CA ASN A 6 -19.71 -5.15 3.24
C ASN A 6 -18.62 -6.17 3.56
N ALA A 7 -17.47 -6.12 2.88
CA ALA A 7 -16.39 -7.07 3.11
C ALA A 7 -15.67 -6.82 4.46
N LYS A 8 -15.81 -5.64 5.07
CA LYS A 8 -15.37 -5.36 6.44
C LYS A 8 -16.26 -6.00 7.52
N LEU A 9 -17.49 -6.40 7.20
CA LEU A 9 -18.40 -7.05 8.16
C LEU A 9 -18.01 -8.51 8.44
N ASP A 10 -17.37 -9.17 7.46
CA ASP A 10 -16.76 -10.49 7.62
C ASP A 10 -15.42 -10.54 6.88
N PRO A 11 -14.38 -9.92 7.45
CA PRO A 11 -13.08 -9.81 6.80
C PRO A 11 -12.42 -11.16 6.59
N GLU A 12 -12.69 -12.14 7.45
CA GLU A 12 -12.03 -13.43 7.43
C GLU A 12 -12.47 -14.29 6.24
N ASN A 13 -13.77 -14.25 5.91
CA ASN A 13 -14.30 -14.92 4.72
C ASN A 13 -14.15 -14.10 3.44
N SER A 14 -13.89 -12.79 3.54
CA SER A 14 -13.79 -11.87 2.38
C SER A 14 -12.37 -11.32 2.18
N LYS A 15 -11.34 -11.95 2.75
CA LYS A 15 -9.96 -11.43 2.76
C LYS A 15 -9.46 -11.07 1.36
N ASN A 16 -9.70 -11.95 0.38
CA ASN A 16 -9.21 -11.78 -0.98
C ASN A 16 -9.92 -10.66 -1.74
N GLU A 17 -11.25 -10.57 -1.60
CA GLU A 17 -12.09 -9.53 -2.19
C GLU A 17 -11.76 -8.16 -1.60
N LEU A 18 -11.60 -8.09 -0.28
CA LEU A 18 -11.28 -6.86 0.43
C LEU A 18 -9.86 -6.39 0.07
N ASN A 19 -8.88 -7.28 0.05
CA ASN A 19 -7.52 -6.99 -0.41
C ASN A 19 -7.50 -6.47 -1.86
N SER A 20 -8.26 -7.12 -2.75
CA SER A 20 -8.42 -6.69 -4.15
C SER A 20 -9.11 -5.32 -4.27
N ALA A 21 -10.06 -5.02 -3.40
CA ALA A 21 -10.75 -3.73 -3.37
C ALA A 21 -9.81 -2.61 -2.91
N TYR A 22 -9.00 -2.85 -1.88
CA TYR A 22 -7.97 -1.92 -1.44
C TYR A 22 -6.91 -1.68 -2.52
N LEU A 23 -6.47 -2.73 -3.22
CA LEU A 23 -5.55 -2.62 -4.35
C LEU A 23 -6.09 -1.69 -5.45
N LYS A 24 -7.35 -1.90 -5.87
CA LYS A 24 -8.02 -1.03 -6.85
C LYS A 24 -8.17 0.40 -6.35
N LEU A 25 -8.59 0.58 -5.09
CA LEU A 25 -8.76 1.89 -4.49
C LEU A 25 -7.43 2.65 -4.43
N ALA A 26 -6.37 2.02 -3.95
CA ALA A 26 -5.03 2.61 -3.86
C ALA A 26 -4.50 2.99 -5.25
N GLY A 27 -4.71 2.14 -6.27
CA GLY A 27 -4.40 2.44 -7.66
C GLY A 27 -5.10 3.71 -8.16
N ILE A 28 -6.42 3.80 -8.00
CA ILE A 28 -7.21 4.99 -8.41
C ILE A 28 -6.73 6.24 -7.68
N LYS A 29 -6.45 6.15 -6.37
CA LYS A 29 -5.94 7.29 -5.59
C LYS A 29 -4.56 7.71 -6.07
N LEU A 30 -3.72 6.77 -6.47
CA LEU A 30 -2.39 7.05 -7.00
C LEU A 30 -2.47 7.76 -8.35
N ASP A 31 -3.30 7.24 -9.26
CA ASP A 31 -3.53 7.82 -10.60
C ASP A 31 -4.11 9.24 -10.51
N THR A 32 -4.96 9.47 -9.51
CA THR A 32 -5.53 10.81 -9.22
C THR A 32 -4.64 11.68 -8.33
N LYS A 33 -3.40 11.24 -8.06
CA LYS A 33 -2.38 11.93 -7.24
C LYS A 33 -2.84 12.27 -5.82
N LYS A 34 -3.80 11.53 -5.29
CA LYS A 34 -4.35 11.65 -3.93
C LYS A 34 -3.47 10.90 -2.92
N TYR A 35 -2.17 11.22 -2.90
CA TYR A 35 -1.18 10.53 -2.07
C TYR A 35 -1.51 10.60 -0.58
N LYS A 36 -1.98 11.75 -0.11
CA LYS A 36 -2.39 11.94 1.29
C LYS A 36 -3.52 10.99 1.69
N GLU A 37 -4.49 10.73 0.82
CA GLU A 37 -5.56 9.76 1.13
C GLU A 37 -5.02 8.32 1.21
N ILE A 38 -3.99 7.98 0.44
CA ILE A 38 -3.31 6.68 0.55
C ILE A 38 -2.62 6.58 1.90
N ILE A 39 -1.85 7.61 2.27
CA ILE A 39 -1.06 7.65 3.51
C ILE A 39 -1.95 7.65 4.77
N ASP A 40 -2.94 8.52 4.80
CA ASP A 40 -3.72 8.77 6.02
C ASP A 40 -4.86 7.78 6.22
N LYS A 41 -5.34 7.13 5.14
CA LYS A 41 -6.53 6.29 5.20
C LYS A 41 -6.32 4.93 4.54
N VAL A 42 -6.16 4.88 3.22
CA VAL A 42 -6.24 3.61 2.47
C VAL A 42 -5.16 2.63 2.94
N GLY A 43 -3.90 3.05 2.98
CA GLY A 43 -2.79 2.19 3.38
C GLY A 43 -2.80 1.82 4.86
N LYS A 44 -3.21 2.74 5.75
CA LYS A 44 -3.36 2.45 7.19
C LYS A 44 -4.44 1.42 7.45
N GLU A 45 -5.66 1.66 6.96
CA GLU A 45 -6.77 0.71 7.11
C GLU A 45 -6.41 -0.65 6.47
N TRP A 46 -5.72 -0.65 5.33
CA TRP A 46 -5.30 -1.87 4.66
C TRP A 46 -4.33 -2.68 5.51
N LEU A 47 -3.36 -2.04 6.18
CA LEU A 47 -2.44 -2.71 7.10
C LEU A 47 -3.10 -3.09 8.44
N GLU A 48 -4.12 -2.38 8.91
CA GLU A 48 -4.87 -2.79 10.11
C GLU A 48 -5.64 -4.10 9.88
N LEU A 49 -6.22 -4.25 8.70
CA LEU A 49 -6.99 -5.43 8.32
C LEU A 49 -6.12 -6.60 7.87
N PHE A 50 -4.97 -6.30 7.27
CA PHE A 50 -4.02 -7.27 6.74
C PHE A 50 -2.59 -6.90 7.19
N PRO A 51 -2.28 -7.09 8.48
CA PRO A 51 -1.03 -6.63 9.08
C PRO A 51 0.19 -7.44 8.65
N GLU A 52 -0.03 -8.71 8.30
CA GLU A 52 1.04 -9.64 7.94
C GLU A 52 1.16 -9.79 6.42
N ASN A 53 2.40 -9.77 5.93
CA ASN A 53 2.76 -10.13 4.55
C ASN A 53 2.01 -9.34 3.44
N ASN A 54 1.55 -8.12 3.71
CA ASN A 54 0.87 -7.29 2.73
C ASN A 54 1.85 -6.39 1.96
N GLU A 55 2.55 -6.97 0.98
CA GLU A 55 3.50 -6.25 0.14
C GLU A 55 2.85 -5.10 -0.64
N TYR A 56 1.58 -5.23 -1.03
CA TYR A 56 0.90 -4.21 -1.83
C TYR A 56 0.60 -2.95 -1.01
N ALA A 57 0.09 -3.09 0.21
CA ALA A 57 -0.15 -1.94 1.08
C ALA A 57 1.14 -1.15 1.33
N HIS A 58 2.23 -1.85 1.63
CA HIS A 58 3.55 -1.22 1.77
C HIS A 58 4.03 -0.57 0.48
N LEU A 59 3.84 -1.19 -0.68
CA LEU A 59 4.25 -0.62 -1.96
C LEU A 59 3.52 0.68 -2.28
N PHE A 60 2.19 0.70 -2.12
CA PHE A 60 1.40 1.91 -2.37
C PHE A 60 1.70 3.02 -1.36
N LEU A 61 1.90 2.69 -0.08
CA LEU A 61 2.38 3.66 0.91
C LEU A 61 3.75 4.23 0.51
N ALA A 62 4.69 3.38 0.12
CA ALA A 62 6.04 3.81 -0.26
C ALA A 62 6.02 4.77 -1.46
N ILE A 63 5.24 4.46 -2.50
CA ILE A 63 5.08 5.32 -3.67
C ILE A 63 4.40 6.64 -3.27
N ALA A 64 3.35 6.59 -2.43
CA ALA A 64 2.66 7.80 -1.98
C ALA A 64 3.57 8.70 -1.14
N TYR A 65 4.34 8.16 -0.19
CA TYR A 65 5.33 8.92 0.58
C TYR A 65 6.42 9.50 -0.31
N GLN A 66 6.92 8.73 -1.29
CA GLN A 66 7.89 9.22 -2.26
C GLN A 66 7.34 10.41 -3.06
N ALA A 67 6.09 10.33 -3.51
CA ALA A 67 5.43 11.40 -4.24
C ALA A 67 5.07 12.61 -3.36
N SER A 68 5.00 12.43 -2.05
CA SER A 68 4.89 13.50 -1.04
C SER A 68 6.25 14.00 -0.54
N GLU A 69 7.35 13.63 -1.19
CA GLU A 69 8.73 14.03 -0.84
C GLU A 69 9.20 13.58 0.55
N ASP A 70 8.47 12.64 1.17
CA ASP A 70 8.85 12.01 2.43
C ASP A 70 9.71 10.76 2.14
N ALA A 71 10.97 11.02 1.81
CA ALA A 71 11.94 9.98 1.47
C ALA A 71 12.12 8.96 2.61
N ALA A 72 12.11 9.41 3.87
CA ALA A 72 12.33 8.55 5.03
C ALA A 72 11.25 7.47 5.14
N ASN A 73 9.97 7.85 5.07
CA ASN A 73 8.87 6.89 5.12
C ASN A 73 8.77 6.06 3.83
N ALA A 74 9.08 6.65 2.67
CA ALA A 74 9.14 5.90 1.42
C ALA A 74 10.14 4.73 1.51
N CYS A 75 11.37 5.01 1.97
CA CYS A 75 12.41 3.99 2.11
C CYS A 75 12.04 2.91 3.13
N LYS A 76 11.45 3.31 4.26
CA LYS A 76 10.93 2.35 5.27
C LYS A 76 9.97 1.37 4.62
N HIS A 77 8.97 1.86 3.90
CA HIS A 77 7.95 1.00 3.30
C HIS A 77 8.46 0.17 2.12
N TYR A 78 9.32 0.71 1.25
CA TYR A 78 9.93 -0.10 0.20
C TYR A 78 10.78 -1.25 0.76
N ARG A 79 11.46 -1.04 1.90
CA ARG A 79 12.20 -2.12 2.57
C ARG A 79 11.27 -3.22 3.09
N GLU A 80 10.10 -2.86 3.63
CA GLU A 80 9.09 -3.88 4.01
C GLU A 80 8.59 -4.66 2.79
N VAL A 81 8.36 -4.00 1.64
CA VAL A 81 8.04 -4.71 0.40
C VAL A 81 9.11 -5.74 0.05
N LEU A 82 10.39 -5.38 0.14
CA LEU A 82 11.50 -6.28 -0.19
C LEU A 82 11.75 -7.37 0.86
N LYS A 83 11.33 -7.17 2.11
CA LYS A 83 11.34 -8.24 3.11
C LYS A 83 10.31 -9.32 2.78
N ILE A 84 9.12 -8.91 2.31
CA ILE A 84 8.03 -9.83 1.97
C ILE A 84 8.28 -10.47 0.59
N ASN A 85 8.61 -9.64 -0.40
CA ASN A 85 8.92 -10.04 -1.76
C ASN A 85 10.27 -9.48 -2.19
N PRO A 86 11.37 -10.24 -1.96
CA PRO A 86 12.71 -9.84 -2.33
C PRO A 86 12.93 -9.62 -3.82
N ASN A 87 11.99 -10.02 -4.68
CA ASN A 87 12.07 -9.90 -6.14
C ASN A 87 11.22 -8.75 -6.70
N ASN A 88 10.58 -7.94 -5.85
CA ASN A 88 9.78 -6.81 -6.30
C ASN A 88 10.65 -5.74 -6.99
N LYS A 89 10.60 -5.72 -8.34
CA LYS A 89 11.42 -4.82 -9.16
C LYS A 89 11.09 -3.35 -8.91
N THR A 90 9.81 -3.01 -8.75
CA THR A 90 9.36 -1.63 -8.49
C THR A 90 9.97 -1.08 -7.20
N ALA A 91 9.92 -1.86 -6.12
CA ALA A 91 10.51 -1.46 -4.85
C ALA A 91 12.04 -1.31 -4.94
N LYS A 92 12.74 -2.24 -5.59
CA LYS A 92 14.20 -2.12 -5.82
C LYS A 92 14.58 -0.86 -6.59
N ASP A 93 13.91 -0.64 -7.72
CA ASP A 93 14.21 0.49 -8.61
C ASP A 93 13.94 1.83 -7.91
N ASN A 94 12.86 1.92 -7.13
CA ASN A 94 12.51 3.16 -6.43
C ASN A 94 13.38 3.40 -5.19
N LEU A 95 13.73 2.37 -4.41
CA LEU A 95 14.73 2.49 -3.31
C LEU A 95 16.03 3.10 -3.82
N LYS A 96 16.56 2.54 -4.92
CA LYS A 96 17.78 3.03 -5.56
C LYS A 96 17.66 4.49 -6.02
N LYS A 97 16.51 4.89 -6.59
CA LYS A 97 16.25 6.27 -7.02
C LYS A 97 16.24 7.26 -5.86
N ILE A 98 15.71 6.86 -4.71
CA ILE A 98 15.64 7.72 -3.52
C ILE A 98 17.00 7.82 -2.80
N GLY A 99 17.93 6.88 -3.06
CA GLY A 99 19.24 6.86 -2.41
C GLY A 99 19.24 6.15 -1.06
N CYS A 100 18.33 5.19 -0.91
CA CYS A 100 18.22 4.28 0.22
C CYS A 100 18.56 2.84 -0.22
#